data_AF-A0A6P7G4I0-F1
#
_entry.id   AF-A0A6P7G4I0-F1
#
_cell.length_a   1.000
_cell.length_b   1.000
_cell.length_c   1.000
_cell.angle_alpha   90.00
_cell.angle_beta   90.00
_cell.angle_gamma   90.00
#
_symmetry.space_group_name_H-M   'P 1'
#
loop_
_entity.id
_entity.type
_entity.pdbx_description
1 polymer ?
#
loop_
_entity_poly.entity_id
_entity_poly.type
_entity_poly.pdbx_seq_one_letter_code
_entity_poly.pdbx_strand_id
1 'polypeptide(L)'
;HLGVPVTAREIVLRKCGQTEPIQFSQCFTDSILQNCQKIGEGLYGEVFLVKNPDGDTSVLKIIPVEGDQTVNGKRQKKFEEVLSEIVITTELSNLRHNKRNGISSFIEVQKIRCVQGTYPGKLIDLWDPFDETIGSENDCPDMFKEDQLYIVSQMAYGGKDLESNVEINRSTYLQKV
;
A
#
# COMPACT_ATOMS: atom_id res chain seq x y z
N HIS A 1 6.73 -24.13 -30.22
CA HIS A 1 6.99 -22.73 -29.82
C HIS A 1 7.29 -22.70 -28.34
N LEU A 2 8.54 -22.39 -27.96
CA LEU A 2 8.89 -22.14 -26.56
C LEU A 2 8.25 -20.78 -26.19
N GLY A 3 7.32 -20.77 -25.23
CA GLY A 3 6.64 -19.56 -24.80
C GLY A 3 7.61 -18.55 -24.22
N VAL A 4 7.39 -17.27 -24.50
CA VAL A 4 8.16 -16.16 -23.88
C VAL A 4 8.06 -16.30 -22.35
N PRO A 5 9.17 -16.24 -21.61
CA PRO A 5 9.14 -16.30 -20.14
C PRO A 5 8.28 -15.17 -19.58
N VAL A 6 7.33 -15.50 -18.70
CA VAL A 6 6.51 -14.50 -18.02
C VAL A 6 7.37 -13.79 -16.98
N THR A 7 7.43 -12.46 -17.08
CA THR A 7 8.19 -11.59 -16.18
C THR A 7 7.46 -11.34 -14.86
N ALA A 8 8.18 -10.96 -13.80
CA ALA A 8 7.57 -10.60 -12.52
C ALA A 8 6.56 -9.44 -12.66
N ARG A 9 6.86 -8.44 -13.50
CA ARG A 9 5.95 -7.34 -13.84
C ARG A 9 4.61 -7.86 -14.35
N GLU A 10 4.63 -8.78 -15.32
CA GLU A 10 3.40 -9.35 -15.89
C GLU A 10 2.60 -10.13 -14.84
N ILE A 11 3.27 -10.85 -13.94
CA ILE A 11 2.60 -11.57 -12.85
C ILE A 11 1.94 -10.59 -11.87
N VAL A 12 2.66 -9.54 -11.47
CA VAL A 12 2.13 -8.49 -10.58
C VAL A 12 0.92 -7.81 -11.21
N LEU A 13 1.01 -7.42 -12.48
CA LEU A 13 -0.12 -6.81 -13.20
C LEU A 13 -1.32 -7.75 -13.27
N ARG A 14 -1.11 -9.04 -13.61
CA ARG A 14 -2.19 -10.05 -13.59
C ARG A 14 -2.82 -10.20 -12.21
N LYS A 15 -2.03 -10.24 -11.13
CA LYS A 15 -2.54 -10.28 -9.74
C LYS A 15 -3.34 -9.03 -9.38
N CYS A 16 -3.02 -7.87 -9.97
CA CYS A 16 -3.79 -6.63 -9.82
C CYS A 16 -5.03 -6.57 -10.74
N GLY A 17 -5.24 -7.56 -11.61
CA GLY A 17 -6.29 -7.54 -12.64
C GLY A 17 -6.03 -6.52 -13.74
N GLN A 18 -4.76 -6.28 -14.06
CA GLN A 18 -4.28 -5.25 -15.00
C GLN A 18 -3.41 -5.87 -16.10
N THR A 19 -3.36 -5.20 -17.25
CA THR A 19 -2.38 -5.48 -18.31
C THR A 19 -1.25 -4.46 -18.33
N GLU A 20 -1.50 -3.26 -17.80
CA GLU A 20 -0.53 -2.16 -17.66
C GLU A 20 -0.80 -1.39 -16.35
N PRO A 21 0.20 -0.67 -15.81
CA PRO A 21 -0.01 0.30 -14.74
C PRO A 21 -1.08 1.31 -15.15
N ILE A 22 -1.88 1.73 -14.18
CA ILE A 22 -2.94 2.72 -14.38
C ILE A 22 -2.59 4.00 -13.64
N GLN A 23 -3.10 5.13 -14.12
CA GLN A 23 -2.78 6.41 -13.50
C GLN A 23 -3.35 6.49 -12.08
N PHE A 24 -2.64 7.11 -11.15
CA PHE A 24 -3.09 7.23 -9.76
C PHE A 24 -4.50 7.81 -9.68
N SER A 25 -4.75 8.88 -10.44
CA SER A 25 -6.04 9.59 -10.53
C SER A 25 -7.20 8.74 -11.08
N GLN A 26 -6.91 7.67 -11.83
CA GLN A 26 -7.93 6.73 -12.31
C GLN A 26 -8.37 5.75 -11.23
N CYS A 27 -7.53 5.49 -10.22
CA CYS A 27 -7.87 4.62 -9.09
C CYS A 27 -8.48 5.39 -7.93
N PHE A 28 -7.84 6.52 -7.61
CA PHE A 28 -8.11 7.29 -6.40
C PHE A 28 -8.33 8.73 -6.82
N THR A 29 -9.59 9.06 -7.08
CA THR A 29 -9.98 10.41 -7.46
C THR A 29 -9.79 11.36 -6.28
N ASP A 30 -9.68 12.65 -6.58
CA ASP A 30 -9.59 13.71 -5.58
C ASP A 30 -10.73 13.69 -4.56
N SER A 31 -11.91 13.17 -4.93
CA SER A 31 -13.05 13.02 -4.03
C SER A 31 -12.87 11.86 -3.06
N ILE A 32 -12.25 10.75 -3.49
CA ILE A 32 -11.89 9.64 -2.59
C ILE A 32 -10.80 10.11 -1.64
N LEU A 33 -9.80 10.83 -2.16
CA LEU A 33 -8.65 11.27 -1.39
C LEU A 33 -8.97 12.42 -0.40
N GLN A 34 -10.09 13.13 -0.56
CA GLN A 34 -10.52 14.19 0.37
C GLN A 34 -10.74 13.71 1.79
N ASN A 35 -11.13 12.44 1.98
CA ASN A 35 -11.41 11.87 3.30
C ASN A 35 -10.32 10.89 3.72
N CYS A 36 -9.08 11.20 3.38
CA CYS A 36 -7.90 10.43 3.78
C CYS A 36 -7.27 11.01 5.06
N GLN A 37 -6.62 10.13 5.81
CA GLN A 37 -5.77 10.49 6.94
C GLN A 37 -4.54 9.58 6.93
N LYS A 38 -3.32 10.13 7.04
CA LYS A 38 -2.13 9.30 7.28
C LYS A 38 -2.25 8.71 8.69
N ILE A 39 -2.17 7.38 8.80
CA ILE A 39 -2.34 6.66 10.08
C ILE A 39 -1.11 5.86 10.47
N GLY A 40 -0.13 5.75 9.58
CA GLY A 40 1.10 5.03 9.85
C GLY A 40 2.02 5.05 8.66
N GLU A 41 3.16 4.44 8.89
CA GLU A 41 4.24 4.34 7.92
C GLU A 41 5.04 3.07 8.18
N GLY A 42 5.79 2.65 7.18
CA GLY A 42 6.85 1.68 7.34
C GLY A 42 7.99 2.00 6.39
N LEU A 43 9.07 1.26 6.54
CA LEU A 43 10.30 1.48 5.78
C LEU A 43 10.08 1.61 4.26
N TYR A 44 9.10 0.90 3.71
CA TYR A 44 8.84 0.87 2.26
C TYR A 44 7.63 1.69 1.82
N GLY A 45 6.98 2.45 2.69
CA GLY A 45 5.86 3.26 2.24
C GLY A 45 4.94 3.79 3.33
N GLU A 46 3.85 4.37 2.87
CA GLU A 46 2.92 5.15 3.67
C GLU A 46 1.58 4.41 3.83
N VAL A 47 0.90 4.67 4.95
CA VAL A 47 -0.39 4.04 5.26
C VAL A 47 -1.44 5.11 5.57
N PHE A 48 -2.52 5.09 4.81
CA PHE A 48 -3.63 6.03 4.93
C PHE A 48 -4.93 5.30 5.25
N LEU A 49 -5.75 5.90 6.10
CA LEU A 49 -7.14 5.55 6.28
C LEU A 49 -7.98 6.33 5.28
N VAL A 50 -8.96 5.69 4.66
CA VAL A 50 -9.84 6.29 3.65
C VAL A 50 -11.29 5.99 4.01
N LYS A 51 -12.12 7.02 4.05
CA LYS A 51 -13.57 6.86 4.15
C LYS A 51 -14.16 6.75 2.75
N ASN A 52 -14.71 5.58 2.43
CA ASN A 52 -15.31 5.32 1.13
C ASN A 52 -16.69 6.00 1.00
N PRO A 53 -17.16 6.27 -0.23
CA PRO A 53 -18.47 6.89 -0.46
C PRO A 53 -19.66 6.08 0.07
N ASP A 54 -19.53 4.77 0.22
CA ASP A 54 -20.55 3.87 0.78
C ASP A 54 -20.62 3.90 2.31
N GLY A 55 -19.72 4.63 2.98
CA GLY A 55 -19.64 4.76 4.43
C GLY A 55 -18.64 3.82 5.08
N ASP A 56 -18.10 2.85 4.35
CA ASP A 56 -17.07 1.94 4.87
C ASP A 56 -15.70 2.63 4.98
N THR A 57 -14.82 2.06 5.80
CA THR A 57 -13.46 2.55 5.97
C THR A 57 -12.46 1.52 5.47
N SER A 58 -11.55 1.98 4.61
CA SER A 58 -10.43 1.20 4.07
C SER A 58 -9.10 1.75 4.57
N VAL A 59 -8.07 0.93 4.41
CA VAL A 59 -6.66 1.31 4.56
C VAL A 59 -5.99 1.21 3.21
N LEU A 60 -5.28 2.27 2.78
CA LEU A 60 -4.38 2.27 1.65
C LEU A 60 -2.95 2.17 2.14
N LYS A 61 -2.24 1.12 1.70
CA LYS A 61 -0.79 1.03 1.81
C LYS A 61 -0.19 1.32 0.44
N ILE A 62 0.66 2.34 0.36
CA ILE A 62 1.26 2.80 -0.90
C ILE A 62 2.76 2.57 -0.85
N ILE A 63 3.28 1.73 -1.76
CA ILE A 63 4.68 1.32 -1.81
C ILE A 63 5.27 1.74 -3.16
N PRO A 64 6.24 2.68 -3.21
CA PRO A 64 6.99 2.95 -4.44
C PRO A 64 7.82 1.74 -4.83
N VAL A 65 7.78 1.39 -6.12
CA VAL A 65 8.49 0.24 -6.70
C VAL A 65 9.20 0.62 -7.98
N GLU A 66 10.23 -0.16 -8.32
CA GLU A 66 11.00 -0.07 -9.56
C GLU A 66 11.81 1.20 -9.82
N GLY A 67 11.61 2.28 -9.06
CA GLY A 67 12.41 3.50 -9.18
C GLY A 67 13.85 3.33 -8.70
N ASP A 68 14.75 4.16 -9.23
CA ASP A 68 16.18 4.12 -8.92
C ASP A 68 16.57 5.04 -7.75
N GLN A 69 15.69 5.95 -7.35
CA GLN A 69 15.89 6.82 -6.20
C GLN A 69 15.82 6.04 -4.87
N THR A 70 16.65 6.45 -3.92
CA THR A 70 16.57 5.95 -2.53
C THR A 70 15.42 6.65 -1.81
N VAL A 71 14.62 5.89 -1.08
CA VAL A 71 13.48 6.37 -0.28
C VAL A 71 13.60 5.76 1.11
N ASN A 72 13.51 6.58 2.16
CA ASN A 72 13.66 6.17 3.57
C ASN A 72 15.00 5.44 3.81
N GLY A 73 16.06 5.91 3.16
CA GLY A 73 17.38 5.29 3.21
C GLY A 73 17.50 3.90 2.56
N LYS A 74 16.51 3.45 1.77
CA LYS A 74 16.51 2.17 1.06
C LYS A 74 16.24 2.31 -0.44
N ARG A 75 16.74 1.36 -1.23
CA ARG A 75 16.30 1.20 -2.63
C ARG A 75 14.83 0.79 -2.65
N GLN A 76 14.11 1.22 -3.69
CA GLN A 76 12.75 0.74 -3.91
C GLN A 76 12.74 -0.77 -4.18
N LYS A 77 11.62 -1.41 -3.83
CA LYS A 77 11.41 -2.83 -4.15
C LYS A 77 11.28 -3.02 -5.65
N LYS A 78 11.86 -4.10 -6.16
CA LYS A 78 11.59 -4.59 -7.51
C LYS A 78 10.32 -5.43 -7.53
N PHE A 79 9.76 -5.66 -8.71
CA PHE A 79 8.51 -6.42 -8.90
C PHE A 79 8.61 -7.82 -8.30
N GLU A 80 9.78 -8.46 -8.40
CA GLU A 80 10.05 -9.78 -7.81
C GLU A 80 9.88 -9.77 -6.28
N GLU A 81 10.27 -8.67 -5.63
CA GLU A 81 10.23 -8.54 -4.17
C GLU A 81 8.81 -8.22 -3.70
N VAL A 82 8.12 -7.28 -4.36
CA VAL A 82 6.74 -6.90 -3.99
C VAL A 82 5.73 -8.00 -4.35
N LEU A 83 6.02 -8.85 -5.35
CA LEU A 83 5.18 -9.98 -5.70
C LEU A 83 4.97 -10.93 -4.52
N SER A 84 6.01 -11.17 -3.71
CA SER A 84 5.89 -12.02 -2.51
C SER A 84 4.89 -11.46 -1.51
N GLU A 85 4.91 -10.14 -1.28
CA GLU A 85 3.98 -9.43 -0.39
C GLU A 85 2.55 -9.52 -0.93
N ILE A 86 2.36 -9.25 -2.22
CA ILE A 86 1.05 -9.37 -2.89
C ILE A 86 0.49 -10.78 -2.73
N VAL A 87 1.29 -11.81 -2.98
CA VAL A 87 0.86 -13.21 -2.87
C VAL A 87 0.48 -13.52 -1.44
N ILE A 88 1.35 -13.28 -0.46
CA ILE A 88 1.10 -13.61 0.95
C ILE A 88 -0.17 -12.89 1.45
N THR A 89 -0.28 -11.58 1.24
CA THR A 89 -1.42 -10.79 1.69
C THR A 89 -2.73 -11.22 1.03
N THR A 90 -2.70 -11.58 -0.27
CA THR A 90 -3.89 -12.12 -0.96
C THR A 90 -4.29 -13.49 -0.43
N GLU A 91 -3.35 -14.41 -0.25
CA GLU A 91 -3.66 -15.76 0.22
C GLU A 91 -4.18 -15.76 1.67
N LEU A 92 -3.63 -14.91 2.54
CA LEU A 92 -4.13 -14.74 3.91
C LEU A 92 -5.54 -14.15 3.94
N SER A 93 -5.85 -13.19 3.08
CA SER A 93 -7.21 -12.69 2.90
C SER A 93 -8.17 -13.80 2.44
N ASN A 94 -7.74 -14.66 1.51
CA ASN A 94 -8.57 -15.76 1.01
C ASN A 94 -8.91 -16.83 2.07
N LEU A 95 -8.10 -16.96 3.13
CA LEU A 95 -8.41 -17.84 4.25
C LEU A 95 -9.72 -17.46 4.96
N ARG A 96 -10.16 -16.20 4.90
CA ARG A 96 -11.44 -15.74 5.46
C ARG A 96 -12.65 -16.49 4.86
N HIS A 97 -12.53 -16.94 3.61
CA HIS A 97 -13.60 -17.61 2.87
C HIS A 97 -13.38 -19.13 2.72
N ASN A 98 -12.37 -19.69 3.40
CA ASN A 98 -12.07 -21.11 3.32
C ASN A 98 -13.10 -21.94 4.11
N LYS A 99 -13.72 -22.92 3.46
CA LYS A 99 -14.75 -23.78 4.07
C LYS A 99 -14.23 -24.77 5.12
N ARG A 100 -12.93 -25.10 5.09
CA ARG A 100 -12.31 -26.08 6.01
C ARG A 100 -11.53 -25.40 7.13
N ASN A 101 -10.78 -24.34 6.80
CA ASN A 101 -9.88 -23.63 7.73
C ASN A 101 -10.17 -22.12 7.74
N GLY A 102 -11.45 -21.73 7.76
CA GLY A 102 -11.87 -20.33 7.72
C GLY A 102 -11.46 -19.58 8.99
N ILE A 103 -10.65 -18.52 8.85
CA ILE A 103 -10.24 -17.65 9.97
C ILE A 103 -10.48 -16.19 9.57
N SER A 104 -11.28 -15.46 10.34
CA SER A 104 -11.63 -14.04 10.09
C SER A 104 -10.64 -13.04 10.70
N SER A 105 -9.54 -13.52 11.28
CA SER A 105 -8.52 -12.69 11.94
C SER A 105 -7.57 -11.99 10.97
N PHE A 106 -7.43 -12.47 9.73
CA PHE A 106 -6.62 -11.79 8.71
C PHE A 106 -7.39 -10.65 8.07
N ILE A 107 -6.73 -9.55 7.79
CA ILE A 107 -7.38 -8.40 7.12
C ILE A 107 -7.80 -8.78 5.69
N GLU A 108 -8.99 -8.35 5.31
CA GLU A 108 -9.48 -8.51 3.96
C GLU A 108 -8.75 -7.56 2.99
N VAL A 109 -8.25 -8.11 1.90
CA VAL A 109 -7.73 -7.35 0.77
C VAL A 109 -8.88 -7.08 -0.19
N GLN A 110 -9.27 -5.80 -0.30
CA GLN A 110 -10.36 -5.38 -1.17
C GLN A 110 -9.86 -5.20 -2.61
N LYS A 111 -8.66 -4.63 -2.78
CA LYS A 111 -8.06 -4.38 -4.08
C LYS A 111 -6.55 -4.19 -3.99
N ILE A 112 -5.82 -4.65 -5.00
CA ILE A 112 -4.40 -4.31 -5.20
C ILE A 112 -4.27 -3.71 -6.60
N ARG A 113 -3.57 -2.58 -6.71
CA ARG A 113 -3.32 -1.89 -7.98
C ARG A 113 -1.84 -1.61 -8.16
N CYS A 114 -1.36 -1.81 -9.38
CA CYS A 114 -0.11 -1.23 -9.86
C CYS A 114 -0.45 0.12 -10.52
N VAL A 115 0.05 1.20 -9.94
CA VAL A 115 -0.26 2.56 -10.38
C VAL A 115 0.99 3.29 -10.84
N GLN A 116 0.83 4.29 -11.69
CA GLN A 116 1.90 5.16 -12.18
C GLN A 116 1.50 6.63 -11.99
N GLY A 117 2.47 7.52 -11.75
CA GLY A 117 2.28 8.97 -11.67
C GLY A 117 3.04 9.64 -10.53
N THR A 118 2.87 10.95 -10.36
CA THR A 118 3.32 11.63 -9.13
C THR A 118 2.52 11.18 -7.91
N TYR A 119 3.09 11.34 -6.72
CA TYR A 119 2.34 11.16 -5.49
C TYR A 119 1.19 12.20 -5.42
N PRO A 120 -0.04 11.82 -5.06
CA PRO A 120 -1.14 12.78 -5.01
C PRO A 120 -0.88 13.88 -3.98
N GLY A 121 -1.01 15.15 -4.39
CA GLY A 121 -0.82 16.30 -3.50
C GLY A 121 -1.61 16.21 -2.21
N LYS A 122 -2.87 15.74 -2.27
CA LYS A 122 -3.72 15.55 -1.09
C LYS A 122 -3.16 14.54 -0.07
N LEU A 123 -2.37 13.57 -0.51
CA LEU A 123 -1.73 12.61 0.39
C LEU A 123 -0.41 13.16 0.93
N ILE A 124 0.30 13.98 0.14
CA ILE A 124 1.47 14.74 0.60
C ILE A 124 1.05 15.71 1.71
N ASP A 125 -0.06 16.45 1.54
CA ASP A 125 -0.60 17.39 2.52
C ASP A 125 -0.96 16.73 3.87
N LEU A 126 -1.14 15.40 3.90
CA LEU A 126 -1.40 14.62 5.10
C LEU A 126 -0.14 14.13 5.80
N TRP A 127 1.03 14.30 5.18
CA TRP A 127 2.32 13.90 5.74
C TRP A 127 2.75 14.85 6.85
N ASP A 128 2.71 16.17 6.63
CA ASP A 128 3.14 17.16 7.63
C ASP A 128 2.33 17.05 8.95
N PRO A 129 0.98 16.98 8.94
CA PRO A 129 0.23 16.84 10.20
C PRO A 129 0.54 15.53 10.94
N PHE A 130 0.90 14.46 10.22
CA PHE A 130 1.31 13.20 10.85
C PHE A 130 2.70 13.36 11.48
N ASP A 131 3.66 13.96 10.79
CA ASP A 131 5.00 14.21 11.31
C ASP A 131 4.96 15.12 12.55
N GLU A 132 4.17 16.20 12.51
CA GLU A 132 4.01 17.11 13.66
C GLU A 132 3.38 16.44 14.89
N THR A 133 2.48 15.46 14.70
CA THR A 133 1.71 14.86 15.82
C THR A 133 2.27 13.54 16.32
N ILE A 134 2.85 12.73 15.44
CA ILE A 134 3.32 11.37 15.72
C ILE A 134 4.85 11.27 15.55
N GLY A 135 5.44 12.10 14.70
CA GLY A 135 6.81 11.98 14.21
C GLY A 135 6.89 10.97 13.06
N SER A 136 7.53 11.36 11.96
CA SER A 136 7.84 10.50 10.82
C SER A 136 9.33 10.19 10.78
N GLU A 137 9.65 8.93 10.53
CA GLU A 137 11.00 8.46 10.20
C GLU A 137 11.25 8.38 8.69
N ASN A 138 10.20 8.59 7.89
CA ASN A 138 10.24 8.50 6.43
C ASN A 138 10.60 9.85 5.78
N ASP A 139 11.03 9.81 4.52
CA ASP A 139 11.12 10.99 3.68
C ASP A 139 9.71 11.41 3.21
N CYS A 140 9.45 12.72 3.09
CA CYS A 140 8.21 13.21 2.49
C CYS A 140 8.11 12.76 1.02
N PRO A 141 6.98 12.17 0.56
CA PRO A 141 6.88 11.57 -0.77
C PRO A 141 6.71 12.57 -1.93
N ASP A 142 7.13 13.82 -1.78
CA ASP A 142 7.00 14.89 -2.79
C ASP A 142 8.02 14.78 -3.95
N MET A 143 9.02 13.91 -3.79
CA MET A 143 10.12 13.79 -4.74
C MET A 143 9.74 13.05 -6.03
N PHE A 144 8.71 12.19 -6.01
CA PHE A 144 8.35 11.29 -7.10
C PHE A 144 7.84 12.01 -8.36
N LYS A 145 8.20 11.47 -9.53
CA LYS A 145 7.83 12.01 -10.85
C LYS A 145 6.80 11.12 -11.55
N GLU A 146 6.30 11.59 -12.69
CA GLU A 146 5.18 10.97 -13.43
C GLU A 146 5.44 9.52 -13.88
N ASP A 147 6.70 9.12 -14.00
CA ASP A 147 7.09 7.77 -14.39
C ASP A 147 7.13 6.78 -13.22
N GLN A 148 7.09 7.26 -11.97
CA GLN A 148 7.17 6.43 -10.77
C GLN A 148 6.02 5.41 -10.71
N LEU A 149 6.36 4.17 -10.37
CA LEU A 149 5.40 3.08 -10.16
C LEU A 149 5.15 2.84 -8.68
N TYR A 150 3.92 2.44 -8.33
CA TYR A 150 3.58 2.05 -6.97
C TYR A 150 2.72 0.79 -6.97
N ILE A 151 2.78 0.05 -5.87
CA ILE A 151 1.75 -0.90 -5.49
C ILE A 151 0.88 -0.26 -4.43
N VAL A 152 -0.42 -0.17 -4.70
CA VAL A 152 -1.43 0.32 -3.76
C VAL A 152 -2.32 -0.84 -3.34
N SER A 153 -2.23 -1.21 -2.07
CA SER A 153 -3.08 -2.23 -1.45
C SER A 153 -4.19 -1.54 -0.66
N GLN A 154 -5.43 -1.69 -1.12
CA GLN A 154 -6.64 -1.29 -0.41
C GLN A 154 -7.19 -2.47 0.39
N MET A 155 -7.29 -2.28 1.70
CA MET A 155 -7.61 -3.32 2.67
C MET A 155 -8.72 -2.86 3.60
N ALA A 156 -9.46 -3.78 4.20
CA ALA A 156 -10.44 -3.45 5.23
C ALA A 156 -9.75 -2.85 6.46
N TYR A 157 -10.41 -1.91 7.14
CA TYR A 157 -9.89 -1.36 8.38
C TYR A 157 -9.94 -2.38 9.53
N GLY A 158 -8.77 -2.76 10.03
CA GLY A 158 -8.59 -3.75 11.10
C GLY A 158 -8.65 -3.21 12.53
N GLY A 159 -8.88 -1.91 12.71
CA GLY A 159 -8.71 -1.23 13.99
C GLY A 159 -7.30 -0.65 14.17
N LYS A 160 -6.97 -0.34 15.43
CA LYS A 160 -5.65 0.19 15.80
C LYS A 160 -4.66 -0.94 16.06
N ASP A 161 -3.40 -0.71 15.76
CA ASP A 161 -2.33 -1.66 16.07
C ASP A 161 -2.15 -1.82 17.59
N LEU A 162 -1.60 -2.96 18.00
CA LEU A 162 -1.44 -3.29 19.43
C LEU A 162 -0.46 -2.35 20.14
N GLU A 163 0.56 -1.86 19.45
CA GLU A 163 1.63 -1.03 20.01
C GLU A 163 1.13 0.40 20.29
N SER A 164 0.14 0.88 19.56
CA SER A 164 -0.57 2.13 19.88
C SER A 164 -1.33 2.09 21.21
N ASN A 165 -1.59 0.88 21.75
CA ASN A 165 -2.27 0.68 23.03
C ASN A 165 -1.30 0.42 24.20
N VAL A 166 0.01 0.32 23.95
CA VAL A 166 1.02 0.08 24.98
C VAL A 166 2.14 1.12 24.81
N GLU A 167 2.42 1.94 25.82
CA GLU A 167 3.56 2.88 25.81
C GLU A 167 4.90 2.10 25.79
N ILE A 168 5.27 1.54 24.64
CA ILE A 168 6.55 0.89 24.41
C ILE A 168 7.21 1.57 23.21
N ASN A 169 8.47 1.97 23.42
CA ASN A 169 9.38 2.58 22.46
C ASN A 169 9.11 2.18 21.01
N ARG A 170 8.64 3.16 20.23
CA ARG A 170 8.37 3.03 18.80
C ARG A 170 9.69 2.88 18.06
N SER A 171 10.03 1.64 17.74
CA SER A 171 10.98 1.35 16.69
C SER A 171 10.53 0.08 15.99
N THR A 172 9.98 0.30 14.79
CA THR A 172 9.87 -0.66 13.68
C THR A 172 8.74 -1.72 13.69
N TYR A 173 8.17 -1.89 12.48
CA TYR A 173 7.50 -3.08 11.90
C TYR A 173 5.96 -3.11 11.80
N LEU A 174 5.40 -2.33 10.86
CA LEU A 174 4.21 -2.75 10.12
C LEU A 174 4.56 -3.84 9.08
N GLN A 175 4.89 -5.02 9.60
CA GLN A 175 5.04 -6.28 8.85
C GLN A 175 4.19 -7.42 9.44
N LYS A 176 3.15 -7.09 10.21
CA LYS A 176 2.16 -8.10 10.63
C LYS A 176 1.08 -8.17 9.56
N VAL A 177 1.34 -9.02 8.56
CA VAL A 177 0.27 -9.71 7.84
C VAL A 177 -0.32 -10.77 8.77
#